data_AF-A0AAE1EBJ9-F1
#
_entry.id   AF-A0AAE1EBJ9-F1
#
_cell.length_a   1.000
_cell.length_b   1.000
_cell.length_c   1.000
_cell.angle_alpha   90.00
_cell.angle_beta   90.00
_cell.angle_gamma   90.00
#
_symmetry.space_group_name_H-M   'P 1'
#
loop_
_entity.id
_entity.type
_entity.pdbx_description
1 polymer ?
#
loop_
_entity_poly.entity_id
_entity_poly.type
_entity_poly.pdbx_seq_one_letter_code
_entity_poly.pdbx_strand_id
1 'polypeptide(L)'
;MGKFLNMTGRQILFNCQWPGYLVGIGVEPNYAAIRSSCNQWRNYVDVQDNWDKVIQIIDHYGDDKGNFSAFAGPGGWNDPDMSDYRTIAKTCNIWRNYVDVTDSWDSIVDIINMYGKDEGNFSAAAGPGGFNDPDMLVVGDYGLSYYQQKAQFGMWALFAAPLMMSNDLSSISAEAKALLQNKNIIAINQDPLGNQAIRLFEVPGSLSVWVKKMASGGSAIGILNVNNQGTPQKYTTAFSDLGFTNKKGYVVKEAFENKTMGKYALDQAFTIYVDPTSIFIMIANPL
;
A
#
# COMPACT_ATOMS: atom_id res chain seq x y z
N MET A 1 22.73 15.72 6.67
CA MET A 1 21.41 16.00 6.06
C MET A 1 20.38 16.43 7.10
N GLY A 2 20.12 15.64 8.16
CA GLY A 2 19.15 16.00 9.22
C GLY A 2 19.31 17.41 9.82
N LYS A 3 20.55 17.86 10.09
CA LYS A 3 20.82 19.25 10.51
C LYS A 3 20.25 20.31 9.55
N PHE A 4 20.42 20.12 8.24
CA PHE A 4 19.94 21.06 7.23
C PHE A 4 18.42 21.00 7.08
N LEU A 5 17.81 19.82 7.22
CA LEU A 5 16.35 19.68 7.27
C LEU A 5 15.77 20.43 8.47
N ASN A 6 16.37 20.32 9.65
CA ASN A 6 15.93 21.07 10.85
C ASN A 6 16.09 22.59 10.69
N MET A 7 17.16 23.05 10.02
CA MET A 7 17.37 24.48 9.75
C MET A 7 16.28 25.10 8.85
N THR A 8 15.45 24.29 8.18
CA THR A 8 14.30 24.79 7.41
C THR A 8 13.14 25.25 8.30
N GLY A 9 13.10 24.85 9.57
CA GLY A 9 11.97 25.10 10.49
C GLY A 9 10.71 24.29 10.14
N ARG A 10 10.76 23.37 9.17
CA ARG A 10 9.64 22.50 8.78
C ARG A 10 9.81 21.11 9.37
N GLN A 11 8.71 20.52 9.82
CA GLN A 11 8.71 19.12 10.23
C GLN A 11 8.74 18.22 9.00
N ILE A 12 9.87 17.56 8.79
CA ILE A 12 10.15 16.69 7.64
C ILE A 12 10.52 15.32 8.19
N LEU A 13 9.75 14.29 7.83
CA LEU A 13 10.09 12.91 8.13
C LEU A 13 11.33 12.51 7.32
N PHE A 14 12.38 12.07 8.00
CA PHE A 14 13.65 11.75 7.38
C PHE A 14 14.02 10.27 7.60
N ASN A 15 13.80 9.48 6.55
CA ASN A 15 14.21 8.08 6.49
C ASN A 15 15.66 8.00 5.99
N CYS A 16 16.56 7.48 6.82
CA CYS A 16 17.98 7.36 6.53
C CYS A 16 18.30 5.94 6.08
N GLN A 17 18.66 5.79 4.81
CA GLN A 17 19.10 4.49 4.34
C GLN A 17 20.49 4.09 4.89
N TRP A 18 20.52 2.86 5.42
CA TRP A 18 21.62 1.87 5.41
C TRP A 18 22.91 2.14 6.24
N PRO A 19 22.82 2.28 7.57
CA PRO A 19 23.90 1.85 8.46
C PRO A 19 24.42 0.41 8.18
N GLY A 20 23.60 -0.47 7.60
CA GLY A 20 24.01 -1.82 7.21
C GLY A 20 25.20 -1.91 6.24
N TYR A 21 25.42 -0.91 5.37
CA TYR A 21 26.61 -0.90 4.51
C TYR A 21 27.91 -0.67 5.27
N LEU A 22 27.87 0.10 6.36
CA LEU A 22 29.03 0.33 7.21
C LEU A 22 29.49 -0.99 7.83
N VAL A 23 28.54 -1.81 8.30
CA VAL A 23 28.81 -3.16 8.81
C VAL A 23 29.45 -4.05 7.72
N GLY A 24 28.94 -3.99 6.49
CA GLY A 24 29.48 -4.74 5.35
C GLY A 24 30.92 -4.38 4.96
N ILE A 25 31.41 -3.20 5.35
CA ILE A 25 32.81 -2.77 5.15
C ILE A 25 33.62 -2.73 6.46
N GLY A 26 33.11 -3.35 7.54
CA GLY A 26 33.81 -3.47 8.83
C GLY A 26 33.80 -2.20 9.69
N VAL A 27 32.91 -1.26 9.42
CA VAL A 27 32.72 -0.02 10.20
C VAL A 27 31.51 -0.19 11.10
N GLU A 28 31.71 -0.02 12.40
CA GLU A 28 30.63 -0.07 13.39
C GLU A 28 29.76 1.20 13.29
N PRO A 29 28.43 1.09 13.04
CA PRO A 29 27.56 2.25 12.95
C PRO A 29 27.38 2.95 14.30
N ASN A 30 27.45 4.29 14.31
CA ASN A 30 27.15 5.08 15.51
C ASN A 30 25.64 5.34 15.62
N TYR A 31 24.93 4.43 16.28
CA TYR A 31 23.48 4.50 16.44
C TYR A 31 22.98 5.71 17.24
N ALA A 32 23.76 6.21 18.19
CA ALA A 32 23.44 7.44 18.91
C ALA A 32 23.42 8.66 17.97
N ALA A 33 24.38 8.75 17.06
CA ALA A 33 24.44 9.80 16.06
C ALA A 33 23.31 9.67 15.02
N ILE A 34 23.01 8.44 14.57
CA ILE A 34 21.93 8.16 13.62
C ILE A 34 20.57 8.55 14.22
N ARG A 35 20.28 8.11 15.45
CA ARG A 35 19.04 8.47 16.18
C ARG A 35 18.86 9.97 16.35
N SER A 36 19.95 10.72 16.57
CA SER A 36 19.89 12.18 16.69
C SER A 36 19.57 12.90 15.37
N SER A 37 19.68 12.20 14.23
CA SER A 37 19.67 12.80 12.90
C SER A 37 18.60 12.25 11.96
N CYS A 38 17.98 11.12 12.29
CA CYS A 38 17.09 10.33 11.42
C CYS A 38 15.86 9.87 12.19
N ASN A 39 14.72 9.72 11.50
CA ASN A 39 13.50 9.19 12.11
C ASN A 39 13.37 7.67 11.96
N GLN A 40 13.94 7.11 10.89
CA GLN A 40 13.98 5.67 10.59
C GLN A 40 15.31 5.33 9.91
N TRP A 41 15.83 4.11 10.09
CA TRP A 41 17.05 3.65 9.42
C TRP A 41 17.17 2.13 9.27
N ARG A 42 17.75 1.70 8.13
CA ARG A 42 17.95 0.28 7.77
C ARG A 42 19.23 -0.32 8.37
N ASN A 43 19.13 -1.42 9.12
CA ASN A 43 20.31 -2.06 9.74
C ASN A 43 20.73 -3.41 9.16
N TYR A 44 19.98 -3.98 8.24
CA TYR A 44 20.30 -5.29 7.66
C TYR A 44 20.26 -5.26 6.13
N VAL A 45 20.75 -6.33 5.50
CA VAL A 45 20.60 -6.53 4.05
C VAL A 45 19.12 -6.77 3.70
N ASP A 46 18.77 -6.64 2.42
CA ASP A 46 17.41 -6.97 1.95
C ASP A 46 17.04 -8.39 2.38
N VAL A 47 15.83 -8.55 2.90
CA VAL A 47 15.30 -9.89 3.18
C VAL A 47 15.21 -10.69 1.89
N GLN A 48 15.44 -11.99 2.00
CA GLN A 48 15.20 -12.94 0.93
C GLN A 48 14.18 -13.94 1.43
N ASP A 49 13.33 -14.44 0.53
CA ASP A 49 12.28 -15.40 0.84
C ASP A 49 12.85 -16.79 1.15
N ASN A 50 13.47 -16.94 2.32
CA ASN A 50 13.84 -18.22 2.89
C ASN A 50 13.95 -18.13 4.43
N TRP A 51 13.61 -19.24 5.08
CA TRP A 51 13.54 -19.34 6.54
C TRP A 51 14.88 -19.06 7.24
N ASP A 52 15.99 -19.46 6.62
CA ASP A 52 17.32 -19.22 7.19
C ASP A 52 17.65 -17.72 7.26
N LYS A 53 17.20 -16.92 6.29
CA LYS A 53 17.36 -15.47 6.28
C LYS A 53 16.48 -14.79 7.33
N VAL A 54 15.26 -15.26 7.51
CA VAL A 54 14.35 -14.78 8.56
C VAL A 54 14.93 -15.06 9.95
N ILE A 55 15.43 -16.27 10.20
CA ILE A 55 16.10 -16.62 11.46
C ILE A 55 17.36 -15.78 11.67
N GLN A 56 18.18 -15.56 10.63
CA GLN A 56 19.35 -14.68 10.74
C GLN A 56 18.99 -13.24 11.13
N ILE A 57 17.87 -12.71 10.63
CA ILE A 57 17.38 -11.37 10.99
C ILE A 57 16.90 -11.36 12.45
N ILE A 58 16.12 -12.36 12.84
CA ILE A 58 15.66 -12.52 14.23
C ILE A 58 16.84 -12.60 15.20
N ASP A 59 17.85 -13.43 14.89
CA ASP A 59 19.05 -13.57 15.71
C ASP A 59 19.88 -12.28 15.73
N HIS A 60 20.02 -11.59 14.59
CA HIS A 60 20.77 -10.33 14.52
C HIS A 60 20.21 -9.26 15.45
N TYR A 61 18.88 -9.13 15.50
CA TYR A 61 18.20 -8.17 16.37
C TYR A 61 18.02 -8.68 17.80
N GLY A 62 17.76 -9.97 17.97
CA GLY A 62 17.56 -10.63 19.27
C GLY A 62 18.83 -10.69 20.11
N ASP A 63 20.00 -10.87 19.47
CA ASP A 63 21.30 -10.82 20.14
C ASP A 63 21.69 -9.39 20.57
N ASP A 64 20.98 -8.36 20.09
CA ASP A 64 21.18 -6.94 20.39
C ASP A 64 22.64 -6.47 20.28
N LYS A 65 23.42 -7.04 19.35
CA LYS A 65 24.87 -6.81 19.23
C LYS A 65 25.22 -5.33 18.97
N GLY A 66 24.30 -4.58 18.37
CA GLY A 66 24.42 -3.14 18.15
C GLY A 66 23.78 -2.26 19.23
N ASN A 67 23.32 -2.84 20.35
CA ASN A 67 22.53 -2.16 21.38
C ASN A 67 21.31 -1.42 20.79
N PHE A 68 20.69 -2.04 19.79
CA PHE A 68 19.52 -1.56 19.05
C PHE A 68 18.37 -1.21 19.99
N SER A 69 18.19 -2.01 21.05
CA SER A 69 17.14 -1.83 22.04
C SER A 69 17.22 -0.48 22.76
N ALA A 70 18.42 0.02 23.05
CA ALA A 70 18.62 1.32 23.69
C ALA A 70 18.31 2.53 22.79
N PHE A 71 18.22 2.30 21.47
CA PHE A 71 17.99 3.34 20.47
C PHE A 71 16.68 3.16 19.71
N ALA A 72 15.82 2.22 20.10
CA ALA A 72 14.45 2.08 19.62
C ALA A 72 13.49 2.84 20.55
N GLY A 73 12.71 3.76 20.00
CA GLY A 73 11.74 4.56 20.78
C GLY A 73 11.20 5.74 19.97
N PRO A 74 10.12 6.42 20.42
CA PRO A 74 9.46 7.49 19.67
C PRO A 74 10.44 8.45 18.99
N GLY A 75 10.31 8.58 17.67
CA GLY A 75 11.15 9.43 16.83
C GLY A 75 12.46 8.81 16.33
N GLY A 76 12.75 7.54 16.64
CA GLY A 76 13.92 6.83 16.12
C GLY A 76 13.74 5.31 16.20
N TRP A 77 13.64 4.67 15.04
CA TRP A 77 13.29 3.25 14.94
C TRP A 77 14.26 2.49 14.07
N ASN A 78 14.70 1.35 14.61
CA ASN A 78 15.41 0.37 13.83
C ASN A 78 14.42 -0.26 12.85
N ASP A 79 14.91 -0.57 11.65
CA ASP A 79 14.17 -1.28 10.62
C ASP A 79 14.70 -2.72 10.52
N PRO A 80 14.33 -3.64 11.46
CA PRO A 80 14.39 -5.06 11.17
C PRO A 80 13.52 -5.33 9.96
N ASP A 81 13.79 -6.34 9.18
CA ASP A 81 12.72 -6.86 8.35
C ASP A 81 11.82 -7.71 9.27
N MET A 82 10.54 -7.36 9.37
CA MET A 82 9.77 -7.50 10.62
C MET A 82 8.61 -8.49 10.51
N SER A 83 8.46 -9.34 11.53
CA SER A 83 7.40 -10.36 11.61
C SER A 83 6.20 -9.99 12.50
N ASP A 84 6.23 -8.86 13.24
CA ASP A 84 5.06 -8.38 14.04
C ASP A 84 4.69 -6.91 13.76
N TYR A 85 3.88 -6.72 12.72
CA TYR A 85 3.41 -5.40 12.23
C TYR A 85 2.63 -4.57 13.26
N ARG A 86 2.01 -5.18 14.27
CA ARG A 86 1.29 -4.43 15.31
C ARG A 86 2.24 -3.77 16.31
N THR A 87 3.40 -4.35 16.52
CA THR A 87 4.46 -3.73 17.31
C THR A 87 5.12 -2.61 16.53
N ILE A 88 5.33 -2.79 15.22
CA ILE A 88 5.84 -1.75 14.32
C ILE A 88 4.93 -0.53 14.28
N ALA A 89 3.61 -0.73 14.21
CA ALA A 89 2.66 0.38 14.11
C ALA A 89 2.66 1.29 15.36
N LYS A 90 3.13 0.80 16.52
CA LYS A 90 3.30 1.65 17.73
C LYS A 90 4.47 2.61 17.60
N THR A 91 5.32 2.37 16.62
CA THR A 91 6.67 2.88 16.60
C THR A 91 6.94 3.62 15.31
N CYS A 92 6.84 2.95 14.18
CA CYS A 92 7.06 3.47 12.85
C CYS A 92 5.78 4.04 12.24
N ASN A 93 5.93 5.09 11.44
CA ASN A 93 4.81 5.67 10.69
C ASN A 93 4.59 5.03 9.33
N ILE A 94 5.64 4.42 8.77
CA ILE A 94 5.65 3.74 7.48
C ILE A 94 6.64 2.57 7.58
N TRP A 95 6.33 1.42 6.99
CA TRP A 95 7.27 0.31 6.85
C TRP A 95 7.09 -0.38 5.50
N ARG A 96 8.21 -0.61 4.81
CA ARG A 96 8.25 -1.27 3.49
C ARG A 96 8.04 -2.76 3.67
N ASN A 97 7.18 -3.34 2.84
CA ASN A 97 6.98 -4.78 2.81
C ASN A 97 7.32 -5.33 1.42
N TYR A 98 7.87 -6.54 1.39
CA TYR A 98 8.15 -7.31 0.17
C TYR A 98 9.29 -6.75 -0.69
N VAL A 99 9.49 -7.34 -1.88
CA VAL A 99 10.57 -7.00 -2.81
C VAL A 99 10.31 -5.67 -3.53
N ASP A 100 11.38 -5.11 -4.12
CA ASP A 100 11.32 -3.87 -4.89
C ASP A 100 10.31 -3.95 -6.04
N VAL A 101 9.54 -2.87 -6.20
CA VAL A 101 8.68 -2.71 -7.37
C VAL A 101 9.55 -2.57 -8.61
N THR A 102 9.19 -3.32 -9.65
CA THR A 102 9.76 -3.14 -10.98
C THR A 102 8.68 -2.64 -11.92
N ASP A 103 9.09 -1.97 -12.99
CA ASP A 103 8.19 -1.53 -14.07
C ASP A 103 7.71 -2.73 -14.92
N SER A 104 6.99 -3.65 -14.27
CA SER A 104 6.46 -4.89 -14.85
C SER A 104 5.15 -5.29 -14.19
N TRP A 105 4.23 -5.83 -14.99
CA TRP A 105 2.91 -6.22 -14.49
C TRP A 105 2.97 -7.34 -13.46
N ASP A 106 3.85 -8.31 -13.67
CA ASP A 106 4.00 -9.45 -12.76
C ASP A 106 4.44 -8.98 -11.37
N SER A 107 5.36 -8.02 -11.28
CA SER A 107 5.77 -7.41 -10.01
C SER A 107 4.61 -6.72 -9.28
N ILE A 108 3.77 -5.97 -9.99
CA ILE A 108 2.57 -5.34 -9.42
C ILE A 108 1.59 -6.38 -8.89
N VAL A 109 1.33 -7.43 -9.66
CA VAL A 109 0.42 -8.51 -9.27
C VAL A 109 0.96 -9.28 -8.06
N ASP A 110 2.25 -9.57 -8.02
CA ASP A 110 2.89 -10.27 -6.90
C ASP A 110 2.80 -9.48 -5.59
N ILE A 111 3.06 -8.17 -5.63
CA ILE A 111 2.88 -7.27 -4.47
C ILE A 111 1.42 -7.29 -4.02
N ILE A 112 0.46 -7.11 -4.95
CA ILE A 112 -0.97 -7.13 -4.61
C ILE A 112 -1.37 -8.47 -3.97
N ASN A 113 -0.88 -9.58 -4.51
CA ASN A 113 -1.17 -10.91 -3.99
C ASN A 113 -0.60 -11.12 -2.59
N MET A 114 0.60 -10.62 -2.31
CA MET A 114 1.22 -10.64 -0.97
C MET A 114 0.31 -9.93 0.04
N TYR A 115 -0.08 -8.69 -0.23
CA TYR A 115 -0.98 -7.93 0.64
C TYR A 115 -2.37 -8.57 0.76
N GLY A 116 -2.85 -9.21 -0.30
CA GLY A 116 -4.14 -9.89 -0.33
C GLY A 116 -4.20 -11.20 0.45
N LYS A 117 -3.05 -11.84 0.71
CA LYS A 117 -3.00 -13.02 1.59
C LYS A 117 -3.16 -12.61 3.06
N ASP A 118 -2.73 -11.41 3.40
CA ASP A 118 -2.83 -10.82 4.74
C ASP A 118 -2.25 -11.70 5.87
N GLU A 119 -1.29 -12.58 5.56
CA GLU A 119 -0.68 -13.53 6.50
C GLU A 119 0.08 -12.81 7.63
N GLY A 120 0.61 -11.61 7.36
CA GLY A 120 1.21 -10.72 8.35
C GLY A 120 0.20 -9.89 9.15
N ASN A 121 -1.11 -10.04 8.90
CA ASN A 121 -2.16 -9.19 9.47
C ASN A 121 -1.90 -7.69 9.17
N PHE A 122 -1.41 -7.41 7.95
CA PHE A 122 -1.06 -6.09 7.43
C PHE A 122 -2.25 -5.14 7.52
N SER A 123 -3.43 -5.63 7.14
CA SER A 123 -4.65 -4.82 7.08
C SER A 123 -5.07 -4.29 8.45
N ALA A 124 -4.81 -5.06 9.51
CA ALA A 124 -5.10 -4.67 10.89
C ALA A 124 -3.99 -3.85 11.54
N ALA A 125 -2.78 -3.84 10.97
CA ALA A 125 -1.66 -3.03 11.42
C ALA A 125 -1.66 -1.62 10.79
N ALA A 126 -2.21 -1.47 9.59
CA ALA A 126 -2.33 -0.17 8.92
C ALA A 126 -3.43 0.71 9.53
N GLY A 127 -3.11 1.99 9.73
CA GLY A 127 -4.03 3.00 10.21
C GLY A 127 -3.36 4.36 10.41
N PRO A 128 -4.08 5.36 10.94
CA PRO A 128 -3.53 6.70 11.16
C PRO A 128 -2.25 6.67 11.98
N GLY A 129 -1.16 7.14 11.37
CA GLY A 129 0.16 7.15 11.98
C GLY A 129 0.98 5.87 11.79
N GLY A 130 0.54 4.92 10.98
CA GLY A 130 1.29 3.70 10.66
C GLY A 130 0.76 3.02 9.40
N PHE A 131 1.48 3.07 8.28
CA PHE A 131 1.02 2.54 7.00
C PHE A 131 1.98 1.52 6.40
N ASN A 132 1.40 0.50 5.75
CA ASN A 132 2.16 -0.42 4.94
C ASN A 132 2.63 0.27 3.66
N ASP A 133 3.90 0.07 3.30
CA ASP A 133 4.51 0.59 2.08
C ASP A 133 4.75 -0.54 1.06
N PRO A 134 3.88 -0.69 0.04
CA PRO A 134 4.06 -1.59 -1.10
C PRO A 134 5.09 -1.09 -2.13
N ASP A 135 5.94 -0.13 -1.76
CA ASP A 135 6.91 0.55 -2.62
C ASP A 135 6.28 1.60 -3.56
N MET A 136 7.11 2.27 -4.35
CA MET A 136 6.76 3.43 -5.16
C MET A 136 5.77 3.14 -6.30
N LEU A 137 5.11 4.20 -6.77
CA LEU A 137 4.30 4.20 -7.98
C LEU A 137 5.22 4.33 -9.21
N VAL A 138 5.16 3.35 -10.10
CA VAL A 138 5.83 3.36 -11.42
C VAL A 138 4.89 3.89 -12.53
N VAL A 139 3.80 4.55 -12.12
CA VAL A 139 2.85 5.20 -13.03
C VAL A 139 3.58 6.30 -13.80
N GLY A 140 3.50 6.26 -15.12
CA GLY A 140 4.22 7.16 -16.02
C GLY A 140 5.58 6.65 -16.49
N ASP A 141 6.03 5.49 -16.02
CA ASP A 141 7.16 4.77 -16.60
C ASP A 141 6.70 3.98 -17.86
N TYR A 142 7.56 3.13 -18.43
CA TYR A 142 7.44 2.66 -19.82
C TYR A 142 6.90 1.23 -19.96
N GLY A 143 6.99 0.41 -18.92
CA GLY A 143 6.69 -1.02 -18.94
C GLY A 143 5.22 -1.36 -18.70
N LEU A 144 4.48 -0.49 -18.01
CA LEU A 144 3.04 -0.68 -17.76
C LEU A 144 2.15 -0.02 -18.81
N SER A 145 1.15 -0.75 -19.30
CA SER A 145 0.03 -0.16 -20.04
C SER A 145 -0.80 0.78 -19.14
N TYR A 146 -1.59 1.67 -19.76
CA TYR A 146 -2.47 2.56 -19.00
C TYR A 146 -3.39 1.81 -18.00
N TYR A 147 -3.94 0.66 -18.40
CA TYR A 147 -4.81 -0.14 -17.54
C TYR A 147 -4.05 -0.73 -16.34
N GLN A 148 -2.82 -1.17 -16.54
CA GLN A 148 -1.94 -1.67 -15.48
C GLN A 148 -1.52 -0.55 -14.51
N GLN A 149 -1.21 0.64 -15.04
CA GLN A 149 -0.95 1.83 -14.22
C GLN A 149 -2.19 2.21 -13.39
N LYS A 150 -3.39 2.14 -14.00
CA LYS A 150 -4.68 2.36 -13.32
C LYS A 150 -4.89 1.34 -12.20
N ALA A 151 -4.58 0.08 -12.44
CA ALA A 151 -4.61 -0.99 -11.44
C ALA A 151 -3.64 -0.71 -10.27
N GLN A 152 -2.37 -0.39 -10.54
CA GLN A 152 -1.41 -0.05 -9.48
C GLN A 152 -1.92 1.12 -8.63
N PHE A 153 -2.27 2.25 -9.28
CA PHE A 153 -2.69 3.44 -8.56
C PHE A 153 -3.95 3.20 -7.72
N GLY A 154 -4.93 2.48 -8.26
CA GLY A 154 -6.14 2.10 -7.55
C GLY A 154 -5.90 1.19 -6.35
N MET A 155 -5.02 0.19 -6.50
CA MET A 155 -4.69 -0.74 -5.40
C MET A 155 -3.89 -0.08 -4.29
N TRP A 156 -2.89 0.75 -4.62
CA TRP A 156 -2.14 1.52 -3.61
C TRP A 156 -3.07 2.48 -2.86
N ALA A 157 -4.04 3.08 -3.54
CA ALA A 157 -5.05 3.90 -2.88
C ALA A 157 -5.94 3.08 -1.92
N LEU A 158 -6.39 1.90 -2.35
CA LEU A 158 -7.15 0.97 -1.51
C LEU A 158 -6.35 0.48 -0.31
N PHE A 159 -5.03 0.31 -0.43
CA PHE A 159 -4.16 -0.08 0.68
C PHE A 159 -3.86 1.04 1.69
N ALA A 160 -4.29 2.29 1.43
CA ALA A 160 -3.81 3.45 2.19
C ALA A 160 -2.28 3.59 2.17
N ALA A 161 -1.65 3.13 1.09
CA ALA A 161 -0.20 3.17 0.93
C ALA A 161 0.32 4.61 0.74
N PRO A 162 1.59 4.88 1.05
CA PRO A 162 2.26 6.07 0.56
C PRO A 162 2.18 6.15 -0.98
N LEU A 163 1.74 7.29 -1.51
CA LEU A 163 1.68 7.53 -2.96
C LEU A 163 2.94 8.25 -3.42
N MET A 164 4.08 7.58 -3.31
CA MET A 164 5.40 8.11 -3.72
C MET A 164 5.66 7.79 -5.19
N MET A 165 5.86 8.81 -6.01
CA MET A 165 6.10 8.67 -7.45
C MET A 165 7.58 8.42 -7.74
N SER A 166 7.91 7.42 -8.56
CA SER A 166 9.31 7.11 -8.99
C SER A 166 9.65 7.58 -10.41
N ASN A 167 8.69 8.17 -11.13
CA ASN A 167 8.81 8.49 -12.54
C ASN A 167 9.43 9.87 -12.82
N ASP A 168 9.87 10.09 -14.06
CA ASP A 168 10.38 11.39 -14.51
C ASP A 168 9.23 12.39 -14.76
N LEU A 169 8.99 13.26 -13.79
CA LEU A 169 7.94 14.29 -13.85
C LEU A 169 8.16 15.32 -14.97
N SER A 170 9.37 15.45 -15.52
CA SER A 170 9.65 16.37 -16.62
C SER A 170 9.14 15.87 -17.97
N SER A 171 8.95 14.55 -18.11
CA SER A 171 8.59 13.87 -19.35
C SER A 171 7.34 13.00 -19.25
N ILE A 172 6.65 13.00 -18.11
CA ILE A 172 5.42 12.23 -17.89
C ILE A 172 4.32 12.53 -18.93
N SER A 173 3.66 11.47 -19.42
CA SER A 173 2.53 11.59 -20.35
C SER A 173 1.33 12.31 -19.72
N ALA A 174 0.47 12.90 -20.56
CA ALA A 174 -0.74 13.57 -20.09
C ALA A 174 -1.70 12.58 -19.41
N GLU A 175 -1.76 11.34 -19.92
CA GLU A 175 -2.60 10.26 -19.40
C GLU A 175 -2.14 9.83 -18.00
N ALA A 176 -0.84 9.56 -17.81
CA ALA A 176 -0.29 9.17 -16.51
C ALA A 176 -0.39 10.32 -15.50
N LYS A 177 -0.16 11.57 -15.94
CA LYS A 177 -0.36 12.76 -15.11
C LYS A 177 -1.80 12.90 -14.65
N ALA A 178 -2.77 12.74 -15.56
CA ALA A 178 -4.19 12.82 -15.21
C ALA A 178 -4.59 11.72 -14.23
N LEU A 179 -4.05 10.51 -14.39
CA LEU A 179 -4.24 9.40 -13.47
C LEU A 179 -3.70 9.71 -12.07
N LEU A 180 -2.44 10.14 -11.96
CA LEU A 180 -1.81 10.52 -10.69
C LEU A 180 -2.48 11.73 -10.00
N GLN A 181 -3.15 12.59 -10.77
CA GLN A 181 -3.90 13.74 -10.26
C GLN A 181 -5.38 13.43 -9.98
N ASN A 182 -5.80 12.17 -10.08
CA ASN A 182 -7.20 11.80 -9.87
C ASN A 182 -7.63 11.98 -8.41
N LYS A 183 -8.31 13.09 -8.13
CA LYS A 183 -8.73 13.50 -6.79
C LYS A 183 -9.63 12.49 -6.09
N ASN A 184 -10.41 11.71 -6.84
CA ASN A 184 -11.32 10.74 -6.24
C ASN A 184 -10.55 9.52 -5.70
N ILE A 185 -9.56 9.04 -6.45
CA ILE A 185 -8.70 7.93 -6.02
C ILE A 185 -7.79 8.39 -4.87
N ILE A 186 -7.24 9.59 -4.94
CA ILE A 186 -6.48 10.19 -3.83
C ILE A 186 -7.36 10.33 -2.58
N ALA A 187 -8.64 10.72 -2.72
CA ALA A 187 -9.55 10.80 -1.58
C ALA A 187 -9.83 9.44 -0.92
N ILE A 188 -9.80 8.33 -1.69
CA ILE A 188 -9.88 6.98 -1.13
C ILE A 188 -8.61 6.66 -0.32
N ASN A 189 -7.43 6.99 -0.85
CA ASN A 189 -6.16 6.82 -0.15
C ASN A 189 -6.11 7.63 1.16
N GLN A 190 -6.52 8.89 1.08
CA GLN A 190 -6.46 9.87 2.17
C GLN A 190 -7.70 9.85 3.10
N ASP A 191 -8.50 8.79 3.06
CA ASP A 191 -9.64 8.64 3.97
C ASP A 191 -9.16 8.70 5.44
N PRO A 192 -9.80 9.51 6.31
CA PRO A 192 -9.34 9.70 7.69
C PRO A 192 -9.31 8.44 8.56
N LEU A 193 -10.05 7.37 8.20
CA LEU A 193 -9.92 6.11 8.95
C LEU A 193 -8.57 5.43 8.69
N GLY A 194 -7.88 5.75 7.60
CA GLY A 194 -6.58 5.17 7.26
C GLY A 194 -6.60 3.65 7.03
N ASN A 195 -7.77 3.02 6.96
CA ASN A 195 -7.89 1.56 6.85
C ASN A 195 -7.30 1.06 5.53
N GLN A 196 -6.53 -0.01 5.57
CA GLN A 196 -6.18 -0.78 4.37
C GLN A 196 -7.39 -1.61 3.90
N ALA A 197 -7.55 -1.76 2.58
CA ALA A 197 -8.52 -2.68 2.00
C ALA A 197 -8.16 -4.14 2.31
N ILE A 198 -9.17 -4.96 2.57
CA ILE A 198 -9.02 -6.42 2.64
C ILE A 198 -9.51 -7.06 1.33
N ARG A 199 -8.86 -8.15 0.90
CA ARG A 199 -9.39 -8.99 -0.18
C ARG A 199 -10.55 -9.80 0.39
N LEU A 200 -11.76 -9.56 -0.09
CA LEU A 200 -12.96 -10.23 0.38
C LEU A 200 -13.03 -11.66 -0.15
N PHE A 201 -12.77 -11.83 -1.44
CA PHE A 201 -12.64 -13.14 -2.09
C PHE A 201 -12.04 -12.99 -3.50
N GLU A 202 -11.55 -14.11 -4.02
CA GLU A 202 -11.22 -14.27 -5.43
C GLU A 202 -12.43 -14.82 -6.18
N VAL A 203 -12.61 -14.37 -7.41
CA VAL A 203 -13.69 -14.78 -8.31
C VAL A 203 -13.06 -15.59 -9.44
N PRO A 204 -13.66 -16.73 -9.84
CA PRO A 204 -13.17 -17.51 -10.98
C PRO A 204 -12.96 -16.63 -12.22
N GLY A 205 -11.83 -16.81 -12.90
CA GLY A 205 -11.48 -16.01 -14.08
C GLY A 205 -10.40 -14.96 -13.86
N SER A 206 -9.78 -14.86 -12.68
CA SER A 206 -8.73 -13.87 -12.32
C SER A 206 -9.24 -12.51 -11.86
N LEU A 207 -10.48 -12.48 -11.36
CA LEU A 207 -11.02 -11.32 -10.67
C LEU A 207 -10.78 -11.45 -9.16
N SER A 208 -10.56 -10.33 -8.47
CA SER A 208 -10.57 -10.27 -7.01
C SER A 208 -11.35 -9.06 -6.53
N VAL A 209 -12.07 -9.23 -5.41
CA VAL A 209 -12.90 -8.18 -4.81
C VAL A 209 -12.28 -7.70 -3.52
N TRP A 210 -12.13 -6.39 -3.38
CA TRP A 210 -11.46 -5.72 -2.27
C TRP A 210 -12.38 -4.70 -1.64
N VAL A 211 -12.34 -4.59 -0.31
CA VAL A 211 -13.20 -3.66 0.44
C VAL A 211 -12.37 -2.87 1.44
N LYS A 212 -12.44 -1.55 1.33
CA LYS A 212 -11.92 -0.58 2.30
C LYS A 212 -13.09 0.14 2.97
N LYS A 213 -13.18 0.06 4.30
CA LYS A 213 -14.15 0.84 5.08
C LYS A 213 -13.71 2.30 5.18
N MET A 214 -14.66 3.22 5.00
CA MET A 214 -14.42 4.66 4.87
C MET A 214 -15.04 5.45 6.03
N ALA A 215 -14.50 6.62 6.34
CA ALA A 215 -14.96 7.50 7.43
C ALA A 215 -16.43 7.94 7.27
N SER A 216 -16.95 7.95 6.05
CA SER A 216 -18.36 8.27 5.75
C SER A 216 -19.36 7.23 6.30
N GLY A 217 -18.88 6.08 6.79
CA GLY A 217 -19.71 4.92 7.10
C GLY A 217 -19.99 4.03 5.89
N GLY A 218 -19.52 4.43 4.70
CA GLY A 218 -19.53 3.60 3.49
C GLY A 218 -18.24 2.82 3.28
N SER A 219 -18.10 2.30 2.06
CA SER A 219 -16.90 1.55 1.65
C SER A 219 -16.46 1.93 0.23
N ALA A 220 -15.15 1.93 0.00
CA ALA A 220 -14.58 1.81 -1.33
C ALA A 220 -14.43 0.32 -1.67
N ILE A 221 -14.92 -0.09 -2.84
CA ILE A 221 -14.94 -1.47 -3.30
C ILE A 221 -14.17 -1.53 -4.62
N GLY A 222 -13.09 -2.32 -4.66
CA GLY A 222 -12.26 -2.55 -5.84
C GLY A 222 -12.53 -3.92 -6.44
N ILE A 223 -12.69 -3.99 -7.76
CA ILE A 223 -12.74 -5.24 -8.53
C ILE A 223 -11.54 -5.22 -9.46
N LEU A 224 -10.52 -5.99 -9.13
CA LEU A 224 -9.26 -6.08 -9.86
C LEU A 224 -9.30 -7.27 -10.82
N ASN A 225 -8.91 -7.04 -12.07
CA ASN A 225 -8.75 -8.07 -13.07
C ASN A 225 -7.27 -8.25 -13.38
N VAL A 226 -6.68 -9.38 -12.95
CA VAL A 226 -5.27 -9.67 -13.23
C VAL A 226 -5.04 -10.45 -14.53
N ASN A 227 -6.12 -10.85 -15.20
CA ASN A 227 -6.02 -11.55 -16.47
C ASN A 227 -5.38 -10.62 -17.52
N ASN A 228 -4.28 -11.07 -18.13
CA ASN A 228 -3.57 -10.37 -19.18
C ASN A 228 -3.94 -10.82 -20.60
N GLN A 229 -4.97 -11.67 -20.72
CA GLN A 229 -5.51 -12.15 -22.00
C GLN A 229 -7.02 -11.90 -22.10
N GLY A 230 -7.51 -11.71 -23.33
CA GLY A 230 -8.93 -11.75 -23.64
C GLY A 230 -9.66 -10.40 -23.53
N THR A 231 -10.95 -10.46 -23.18
CA THR A 231 -11.89 -9.33 -23.19
C THR A 231 -12.29 -8.92 -21.77
N PRO A 232 -12.99 -7.77 -21.60
CA PRO A 232 -13.47 -7.34 -20.29
C PRO A 232 -14.30 -8.42 -19.59
N GLN A 233 -13.98 -8.68 -18.33
CA GLN A 233 -14.65 -9.71 -17.55
C GLN A 233 -15.89 -9.14 -16.88
N LYS A 234 -16.98 -9.90 -16.98
CA LYS A 234 -18.27 -9.58 -16.36
C LYS A 234 -18.28 -10.08 -14.92
N TYR A 235 -18.62 -9.19 -13.99
CA TYR A 235 -18.88 -9.51 -12.59
C TYR A 235 -20.29 -9.04 -12.20
N THR A 236 -21.13 -9.96 -11.74
CA THR A 236 -22.49 -9.66 -11.26
C THR A 236 -22.59 -9.99 -9.79
N THR A 237 -23.08 -9.04 -8.98
CA THR A 237 -23.17 -9.18 -7.52
C THR A 237 -24.29 -8.29 -6.96
N ALA A 238 -24.72 -8.53 -5.73
CA ALA A 238 -25.50 -7.62 -4.90
C ALA A 238 -24.71 -7.20 -3.65
N PHE A 239 -25.15 -6.16 -2.94
CA PHE A 239 -24.48 -5.72 -1.71
C PHE A 239 -24.53 -6.79 -0.61
N SER A 240 -25.61 -7.58 -0.53
CA SER A 240 -25.69 -8.72 0.40
C SER A 240 -24.62 -9.78 0.14
N ASP A 241 -24.30 -10.08 -1.13
CA ASP A 241 -23.22 -11.03 -1.49
C ASP A 241 -21.83 -10.52 -1.03
N LEU A 242 -21.66 -9.20 -0.96
CA LEU A 242 -20.45 -8.54 -0.49
C LEU A 242 -20.42 -8.37 1.05
N GLY A 243 -21.39 -8.94 1.77
CA GLY A 243 -21.46 -8.92 3.24
C GLY A 243 -21.98 -7.60 3.83
N PHE A 244 -22.55 -6.73 3.02
CA PHE A 244 -23.17 -5.48 3.48
C PHE A 244 -24.55 -5.75 4.11
N THR A 245 -25.04 -4.84 4.97
CA THR A 245 -26.25 -5.09 5.77
C THR A 245 -27.28 -3.97 5.81
N ASN A 246 -26.98 -2.76 5.30
CA ASN A 246 -27.95 -1.67 5.26
C ASN A 246 -29.15 -2.00 4.36
N LYS A 247 -30.30 -2.27 4.99
CA LYS A 247 -31.56 -2.58 4.30
C LYS A 247 -32.11 -1.42 3.46
N LYS A 248 -31.72 -0.17 3.76
CA LYS A 248 -32.12 0.99 2.94
C LYS A 248 -31.39 1.04 1.59
N GLY A 249 -30.30 0.29 1.44
CA GLY A 249 -29.49 0.25 0.22
C GLY A 249 -28.31 1.24 0.25
N TYR A 250 -27.73 1.46 -0.92
CA TYR A 250 -26.50 2.23 -1.10
C TYR A 250 -26.60 3.18 -2.30
N VAL A 251 -26.01 4.37 -2.15
CA VAL A 251 -25.68 5.27 -3.26
C VAL A 251 -24.29 4.90 -3.76
N VAL A 252 -24.18 4.64 -5.06
CA VAL A 252 -22.95 4.14 -5.68
C VAL A 252 -22.43 5.11 -6.74
N LYS A 253 -21.12 5.38 -6.68
CA LYS A 253 -20.38 6.12 -7.70
C LYS A 253 -19.13 5.34 -8.10
N GLU A 254 -18.84 5.28 -9.39
CA GLU A 254 -17.55 4.84 -9.91
C GLU A 254 -16.51 5.93 -9.61
N ALA A 255 -15.35 5.53 -9.11
CA ALA A 255 -14.39 6.44 -8.50
C ALA A 255 -13.49 7.15 -9.51
N PHE A 256 -12.98 6.49 -10.56
CA PHE A 256 -12.04 7.12 -11.48
C PHE A 256 -12.67 8.29 -12.24
N GLU A 257 -13.90 8.13 -12.72
CA GLU A 257 -14.61 9.14 -13.51
C GLU A 257 -15.63 9.93 -12.67
N ASN A 258 -15.78 9.60 -11.37
CA ASN A 258 -16.85 10.11 -10.50
C ASN A 258 -18.26 9.91 -11.11
N LYS A 259 -18.43 8.83 -11.88
CA LYS A 259 -19.66 8.53 -12.58
C LYS A 259 -20.70 8.00 -11.61
N THR A 260 -21.85 8.66 -11.53
CA THR A 260 -22.96 8.19 -10.69
C THR A 260 -23.54 6.90 -11.28
N MET A 261 -23.54 5.82 -10.51
CA MET A 261 -24.14 4.54 -10.91
C MET A 261 -25.59 4.45 -10.47
N GLY A 262 -25.95 5.10 -9.35
CA GLY A 262 -27.32 5.19 -8.88
C GLY A 262 -27.50 4.67 -7.45
N LYS A 263 -28.73 4.26 -7.14
CA LYS A 263 -29.11 3.67 -5.86
C LYS A 263 -29.41 2.19 -6.06
N TYR A 264 -28.89 1.35 -5.18
CA TYR A 264 -29.12 -0.09 -5.22
C TYR A 264 -29.66 -0.55 -3.87
N ALA A 265 -30.74 -1.33 -3.89
CA ALA A 265 -31.19 -2.04 -2.69
C ALA A 265 -30.17 -3.12 -2.28
N LEU A 266 -30.27 -3.61 -1.04
CA LEU A 266 -29.32 -4.58 -0.48
C LEU A 266 -29.16 -5.82 -1.37
N ASP A 267 -30.27 -6.40 -1.82
CA ASP A 267 -30.33 -7.62 -2.63
C ASP A 267 -30.49 -7.35 -4.14
N GLN A 268 -30.37 -6.08 -4.55
CA GLN A 268 -30.47 -5.72 -5.96
C GLN A 268 -29.15 -6.03 -6.66
N ALA A 269 -29.17 -6.99 -7.57
CA ALA A 269 -28.02 -7.33 -8.40
C ALA A 269 -27.65 -6.18 -9.36
N PHE A 270 -26.35 -5.99 -9.54
CA PHE A 270 -25.76 -5.11 -10.54
C PHE A 270 -24.58 -5.78 -11.21
N THR A 271 -24.21 -5.28 -12.39
CA THR A 271 -23.14 -5.86 -13.22
C THR A 271 -22.07 -4.82 -13.50
N ILE A 272 -20.82 -5.24 -13.36
CA ILE A 272 -19.61 -4.47 -13.65
C ILE A 272 -18.83 -5.23 -14.72
N TYR A 273 -18.18 -4.49 -15.61
CA TYR A 273 -17.23 -5.02 -16.57
C TYR A 273 -15.85 -4.44 -16.25
N VAL A 274 -14.85 -5.30 -16.12
CA VAL A 274 -13.47 -4.90 -15.79
C VAL A 274 -12.54 -5.33 -16.91
N ASP A 275 -11.89 -4.35 -17.54
CA ASP A 275 -10.92 -4.59 -18.60
C ASP A 275 -9.77 -5.49 -18.13
N PRO A 276 -9.10 -6.24 -19.03
CA PRO A 276 -7.90 -7.01 -18.70
C PRO A 276 -6.84 -6.12 -18.03
N THR A 277 -6.14 -6.66 -17.02
CA THR A 277 -5.06 -5.98 -16.29
C THR A 277 -5.46 -4.63 -15.67
N SER A 278 -6.73 -4.45 -15.35
CA SER A 278 -7.32 -3.17 -14.91
C SER A 278 -8.05 -3.33 -13.59
N ILE A 279 -8.51 -2.21 -13.05
CA ILE A 279 -9.35 -2.16 -11.85
C ILE A 279 -10.57 -1.27 -12.07
N PHE A 280 -11.70 -1.71 -11.51
CA PHE A 280 -12.88 -0.90 -11.30
C PHE A 280 -12.99 -0.57 -9.81
N ILE A 281 -13.16 0.70 -9.45
CA ILE A 281 -13.38 1.11 -8.05
C ILE A 281 -14.69 1.86 -7.96
N MET A 282 -15.52 1.50 -6.97
CA MET A 282 -16.72 2.25 -6.61
C MET A 282 -16.74 2.62 -5.15
N ILE A 283 -17.39 3.75 -4.84
CA ILE A 283 -17.69 4.17 -3.48
C ILE A 283 -19.19 3.91 -3.25
N ALA A 284 -19.49 3.09 -2.26
CA ALA A 284 -20.85 2.76 -1.83
C ALA A 284 -21.13 3.39 -0.46
N ASN A 285 -22.02 4.37 -0.42
CA ASN A 285 -22.44 5.03 0.82
C ASN A 285 -23.85 4.56 1.21
N PRO A 286 -24.10 4.21 2.49
CA PRO A 286 -25.43 3.86 2.99
C PRO A 286 -26.47 4.95 2.71
N LEU A 287 -27.68 4.55 2.30
CA LEU A 287 -28.87 5.41 2.21
C LEU A 287 -29.53 5.68 3.57
#